data_AF-A0A379WCL2-F1
#
_entry.id   AF-A0A379WCL2-F1
#
_cell.length_a   1.000
_cell.length_b   1.000
_cell.length_c   1.000
_cell.angle_alpha   90.00
_cell.angle_beta   90.00
_cell.angle_gamma   90.00
#
_symmetry.space_group_name_H-M   'P 1'
#
loop_
_entity.id
_entity.type
_entity.pdbx_description
1 polymer ?
#
loop_
_entity_poly.entity_id
_entity_poly.type
_entity_poly.pdbx_seq_one_letter_code
_entity_poly.pdbx_strand_id
1 'polypeptide(L)'
;MELRLNGVEQLGQVRLAILETNGQISVYFFENKDVKPGLSILPEHCTPRFIVAPEAGDYACVRCSEVIRMNVGEKQLCPRCANPEWTKASRAKRVV
;
A
#
# COMPACT_ATOMS: atom_id res chain seq x y z
N MET A 1 -13.26 4.75 -3.68
CA MET A 1 -13.82 4.55 -2.32
C MET A 1 -14.26 3.10 -2.08
N GLU A 2 -14.65 2.37 -3.13
CA GLU A 2 -15.04 0.95 -3.16
C GLU A 2 -14.14 -0.02 -2.36
N LEU A 3 -12.81 0.05 -2.48
CA LEU A 3 -11.91 -0.89 -1.79
C LEU A 3 -12.03 -0.81 -0.25
N ARG A 4 -12.18 0.40 0.31
CA ARG A 4 -12.38 0.59 1.75
C ARG A 4 -13.68 -0.05 2.23
N LEU A 5 -14.74 0.06 1.43
CA LEU A 5 -16.05 -0.54 1.74
C LEU A 5 -15.98 -2.08 1.70
N ASN A 6 -15.07 -2.65 0.90
CA ASN A 6 -14.81 -4.09 0.85
C ASN A 6 -13.86 -4.58 1.98
N GLY A 7 -13.54 -3.72 2.96
CA GLY A 7 -12.65 -4.07 4.08
C GLY A 7 -11.18 -4.21 3.69
N VAL A 8 -10.75 -3.59 2.59
CA VAL A 8 -9.32 -3.45 2.28
C VAL A 8 -8.74 -2.36 3.18
N GLU A 9 -7.64 -2.66 3.86
CA GLU A 9 -6.87 -1.68 4.63
C GLU A 9 -5.60 -1.25 3.89
N GLN A 10 -5.02 -2.16 3.10
CA GLN A 10 -3.78 -1.95 2.37
C GLN A 10 -3.73 -2.78 1.08
N LEU A 11 -3.06 -2.27 0.05
CA LEU A 11 -3.14 -2.82 -1.33
C LEU A 11 -2.52 -4.22 -1.50
N GLY A 12 -1.57 -4.61 -0.66
CA GLY A 12 -0.99 -5.95 -0.62
C GLY A 12 -1.94 -7.05 -0.11
N GLN A 13 -3.16 -6.70 0.33
CA GLN A 13 -4.25 -7.65 0.60
C GLN A 13 -4.99 -8.06 -0.68
N VAL A 14 -4.95 -7.21 -1.72
CA VAL A 14 -5.73 -7.40 -2.94
C VAL A 14 -4.91 -8.20 -3.96
N ARG A 15 -5.43 -9.37 -4.33
CA ARG A 15 -4.86 -10.22 -5.38
C ARG A 15 -5.34 -9.80 -6.77
N LEU A 16 -6.62 -9.44 -6.87
CA LEU A 16 -7.26 -9.01 -8.12
C LEU A 16 -8.42 -8.08 -7.78
N ALA A 17 -8.53 -6.97 -8.49
CA ALA A 17 -9.71 -6.11 -8.48
C ALA A 17 -10.20 -5.93 -9.91
N ILE A 18 -11.49 -6.13 -10.16
CA ILE A 18 -12.12 -6.02 -11.47
C ILE A 18 -13.18 -4.93 -11.41
N LEU A 19 -13.14 -3.97 -12.34
CA LEU A 19 -14.23 -3.03 -12.55
C LEU A 19 -15.29 -3.71 -13.40
N GLU A 20 -16.44 -3.98 -12.81
CA GLU A 20 -17.57 -4.62 -13.48
C GLU A 20 -18.33 -3.62 -14.37
N THR A 21 -19.13 -4.14 -15.30
CA THR A 21 -19.92 -3.31 -16.24
C THR A 21 -20.96 -2.43 -15.56
N ASN A 22 -21.36 -2.76 -14.32
CA ASN A 22 -22.27 -1.98 -13.50
C ASN A 22 -21.56 -0.90 -12.65
N GLY A 23 -20.24 -0.75 -12.80
CA GLY A 23 -19.43 0.23 -12.06
C GLY A 23 -18.98 -0.21 -10.66
N GLN A 24 -19.36 -1.41 -10.20
CA GLN A 24 -18.88 -1.98 -8.95
C GLN A 24 -17.49 -2.59 -9.10
N ILE A 25 -16.78 -2.74 -7.98
CA ILE A 25 -15.49 -3.44 -7.96
C ILE A 25 -15.61 -4.80 -7.26
N SER A 26 -15.37 -5.87 -8.03
CA SER A 26 -15.15 -7.20 -7.47
C SER A 26 -13.72 -7.30 -6.93
N VAL A 27 -13.56 -7.69 -5.66
CA VAL A 27 -12.24 -7.79 -5.01
C VAL A 27 -11.96 -9.23 -4.58
N TYR A 28 -10.82 -9.76 -5.04
CA TYR A 28 -10.29 -11.05 -4.63
C TYR A 28 -9.05 -10.83 -3.78
N PHE A 29 -8.98 -11.52 -2.65
CA PHE A 29 -7.95 -11.30 -1.65
C PHE A 29 -6.90 -12.41 -1.66
N PHE A 30 -5.71 -12.08 -1.17
CA PHE A 30 -4.75 -13.09 -0.74
C PHE A 30 -5.22 -13.74 0.57
N GLU A 31 -4.81 -15.00 0.79
CA GLU A 31 -4.95 -15.60 2.12
C GLU A 31 -4.03 -14.89 3.13
N ASN A 32 -4.35 -14.94 4.42
CA ASN A 32 -3.62 -14.24 5.47
C ASN A 32 -2.11 -14.57 5.57
N LYS A 33 -1.69 -15.73 5.04
CA LYS A 33 -0.28 -16.13 4.95
C LYS A 33 0.45 -15.53 3.73
N ASP A 34 -0.30 -15.15 2.69
CA ASP A 34 0.23 -14.67 1.41
C ASP A 34 0.11 -13.15 1.26
N VAL A 35 -0.55 -12.47 2.21
CA VAL A 35 -0.65 -11.00 2.26
C VAL A 35 0.75 -10.39 2.25
N LYS A 36 0.97 -9.50 1.28
CA LYS A 36 2.21 -8.75 1.13
C LYS A 36 2.12 -7.42 1.87
N PRO A 37 3.26 -6.82 2.29
CA PRO A 37 3.27 -5.44 2.71
C PRO A 37 2.78 -4.55 1.56
N GLY A 38 2.04 -3.49 1.88
CA GLY A 38 1.49 -2.63 0.85
C GLY A 38 1.15 -1.23 1.32
N LEU A 39 0.79 -0.39 0.36
CA LEU A 39 0.34 0.97 0.60
C LEU A 39 -1.01 0.95 1.34
N SER A 40 -1.10 1.66 2.47
CA SER A 40 -2.36 1.90 3.16
C SER A 40 -3.33 2.69 2.26
N ILE A 41 -4.60 2.29 2.23
CA ILE A 41 -5.63 3.00 1.45
C ILE A 41 -6.41 4.04 2.27
N LEU A 42 -5.96 4.29 3.51
CA LEU A 42 -6.48 5.35 4.34
C LEU A 42 -6.17 6.73 3.75
N PRO A 43 -6.96 7.76 4.09
CA PRO A 43 -6.66 9.13 3.70
C PRO A 43 -5.23 9.58 4.06
N GLU A 44 -4.71 10.55 3.31
CA GLU A 44 -3.36 11.09 3.49
C GLU A 44 -3.07 11.57 4.91
N HIS A 45 -4.01 12.25 5.57
CA HIS A 45 -3.84 12.73 6.93
C HIS A 45 -3.74 11.61 7.98
N CYS A 46 -4.11 10.37 7.63
CA CYS A 46 -3.96 9.19 8.49
C CYS A 46 -2.61 8.49 8.29
N THR A 47 -1.83 8.86 7.27
CA THR A 47 -0.63 8.13 6.83
C THR A 47 0.56 9.08 6.73
N PRO A 48 1.53 8.98 7.66
CA PRO A 48 2.76 9.79 7.58
C PRO A 48 3.49 9.55 6.26
N ARG A 49 3.95 10.65 5.64
CA ARG A 49 4.73 10.63 4.40
C ARG A 49 6.14 11.13 4.65
N PHE A 50 7.09 10.54 3.95
CA PHE A 50 8.51 10.74 4.16
C PHE A 50 9.24 10.84 2.81
N ILE A 51 10.18 11.78 2.73
CA ILE A 51 11.18 11.82 1.65
C ILE A 51 12.47 11.12 2.11
N VAL A 52 12.72 11.14 3.42
CA VAL A 52 13.86 10.48 4.09
C VAL A 52 13.30 9.47 5.08
N ALA A 53 13.72 8.21 5.01
CA ALA A 53 13.22 7.17 5.91
C ALA A 53 13.61 7.47 7.37
N PRO A 54 12.63 7.66 8.29
CA PRO A 54 12.92 7.91 9.70
C PRO A 54 13.48 6.68 10.43
N GLU A 55 13.22 5.48 9.91
CA GLU A 55 13.70 4.21 10.47
C GLU A 55 13.89 3.17 9.36
N ALA A 56 14.63 2.11 9.64
CA ALA A 56 14.78 0.99 8.72
C ALA A 56 13.48 0.17 8.64
N GLY A 57 13.05 -0.18 7.42
CA GLY A 57 11.80 -0.92 7.23
C GLY A 57 11.38 -1.03 5.77
N ASP A 58 10.16 -1.51 5.55
CA ASP A 58 9.55 -1.55 4.22
C ASP A 58 8.73 -0.29 4.00
N TYR A 59 8.93 0.35 2.85
CA TYR A 59 8.28 1.59 2.47
C TYR A 59 7.52 1.40 1.17
N ALA A 60 6.29 1.88 1.15
CA ALA A 60 5.43 1.88 -0.02
C ALA A 60 5.44 3.26 -0.69
N CYS A 61 5.64 3.29 -2.00
CA CYS A 61 5.52 4.50 -2.78
C CYS A 61 4.07 4.97 -2.77
N VAL A 62 3.83 6.21 -2.34
CA VAL A 62 2.46 6.76 -2.22
C VAL A 62 1.76 6.94 -3.57
N ARG A 63 2.52 6.94 -4.68
CA ARG A 63 1.98 7.13 -6.03
C ARG A 63 1.66 5.80 -6.74
N CYS A 64 2.58 4.84 -6.70
CA CYS A 64 2.47 3.61 -7.50
C CYS A 64 2.43 2.33 -6.67
N SER A 65 2.43 2.43 -5.33
CA SER A 65 2.38 1.32 -4.38
C SER A 65 3.54 0.33 -4.43
N GLU A 66 4.63 0.64 -5.15
CA GLU A 66 5.86 -0.15 -5.11
C GLU A 66 6.41 -0.23 -3.68
N VAL A 67 6.85 -1.40 -3.25
CA VAL A 67 7.37 -1.60 -1.89
C VAL A 67 8.84 -1.95 -1.93
N ILE A 68 9.65 -1.19 -1.22
CA ILE A 68 11.09 -1.41 -1.11
C ILE A 68 11.54 -1.42 0.35
N ARG A 69 12.67 -2.06 0.61
CA ARG A 69 13.36 -1.95 1.90
C ARG A 69 14.20 -0.68 1.91
N MET A 70 14.09 0.12 2.95
CA MET A 70 14.95 1.30 3.17
C MET A 70 15.62 1.22 4.53
N ASN A 71 16.84 1.72 4.64
CA ASN A 71 17.55 1.95 5.90
C ASN A 71 17.22 3.34 6.47
N VAL A 72 17.52 3.54 7.75
CA VAL A 72 17.37 4.84 8.42
C VAL A 72 18.19 5.91 7.70
N GLY A 73 17.60 7.08 7.47
CA GLY A 73 18.24 8.20 6.80
C GLY A 73 18.34 8.07 5.28
N GLU A 74 17.89 6.96 4.69
CA GLU A 74 17.92 6.81 3.23
C GLU A 74 16.92 7.73 2.54
N LYS A 75 17.38 8.29 1.43
CA LYS A 75 16.58 9.08 0.48
C LYS A 75 16.75 8.47 -0.90
N GLN A 76 15.67 7.94 -1.47
CA GLN A 76 15.68 7.34 -2.79
C GLN A 76 14.41 7.67 -3.56
N LEU A 77 14.51 7.72 -4.89
CA LEU A 77 13.36 7.84 -5.77
C LEU A 77 12.76 6.45 -5.98
N CYS A 78 11.43 6.38 -6.12
CA CYS A 78 10.77 5.13 -6.43
C CYS A 78 11.33 4.54 -7.74
N PRO A 79 11.82 3.28 -7.75
CA PRO A 79 12.39 2.68 -8.96
C PRO A 79 11.36 2.49 -10.08
N ARG A 80 10.06 2.47 -9.75
CA ARG A 80 8.97 2.27 -10.69
C ARG A 80 8.44 3.56 -11.31
N CYS A 81 8.38 4.67 -10.56
CA CYS A 81 7.71 5.90 -11.03
C CYS A 81 8.46 7.20 -10.68
N ALA A 82 9.68 7.10 -10.16
CA ALA A 82 10.54 8.22 -9.72
C ALA A 82 9.92 9.17 -8.66
N ASN A 83 8.80 8.80 -8.04
CA ASN A 83 8.21 9.58 -6.96
C ASN A 83 9.14 9.59 -5.73
N PRO A 84 9.40 10.75 -5.11
CA PRO A 84 10.30 10.86 -3.95
C PRO A 84 9.61 10.59 -2.60
N GLU A 85 8.27 10.55 -2.58
CA GLU A 85 7.50 10.36 -1.35
C GLU A 85 7.17 8.90 -1.08
N TRP A 86 7.33 8.53 0.18
CA TRP A 86 7.16 7.19 0.72
C TRP A 86 6.29 7.23 1.97
N THR A 87 5.68 6.10 2.29
CA THR A 87 5.07 5.85 3.61
C THR A 87 5.49 4.48 4.09
N LYS A 88 5.39 4.19 5.41
CA LYS A 88 5.67 2.83 5.90
C LYS A 88 4.67 1.86 5.26
N ALA A 89 5.17 0.74 4.74
CA ALA A 89 4.30 -0.29 4.19
C ALA A 89 3.51 -0.94 5.34
N SER A 90 2.18 -1.02 5.16
CA SER A 90 1.30 -1.69 6.11
C SER A 90 1.36 -3.20 5.92
N ARG A 91 1.37 -3.92 7.04
CA ARG A 91 1.28 -5.39 7.10
C ARG A 91 -0.06 -5.86 7.69
N ALA A 92 -1.04 -4.95 7.77
CA ALA A 92 -2.38 -5.26 8.27
C ALA A 92 -2.99 -6.42 7.45
N LYS A 93 -3.64 -7.33 8.16
CA LYS A 93 -4.41 -8.45 7.60
C LYS A 93 -5.88 -8.14 7.80
N ARG A 94 -6.74 -8.68 6.94
CA ARG A 94 -8.19 -8.48 7.08
C ARG A 94 -8.68 -9.13 8.36
N VAL A 95 -9.48 -8.40 9.11
CA VAL A 95 -10.31 -8.94 10.20
C VAL A 95 -11.60 -9.44 9.54
N VAL A 96 -11.88 -10.74 9.69
CA VAL A 96 -13.04 -11.43 9.09
C VAL A 96 -13.97 -11.90 10.20
#